data_AF-A0A2E1CNT5-F1
#
_entry.id   AF-A0A2E1CNT5-F1
#
_cell.length_a   1.000
_cell.length_b   1.000
_cell.length_c   1.000
_cell.angle_alpha   90.00
_cell.angle_beta   90.00
_cell.angle_gamma   90.00
#
_symmetry.space_group_name_H-M   'P 1'
#
loop_
_entity.id
_entity.type
_entity.pdbx_description
1 polymer ?
#
loop_
_entity_poly.entity_id
_entity_poly.type
_entity_poly.pdbx_seq_one_letter_code
_entity_poly.pdbx_strand_id
1 'polypeptide(L)'
;MSEFEIWSTLNSGLAMNGLFLIGFSFLAWFSGRASVIMHEKGNANLFGKIVVSAFSLTSLWYINMQFSYVSLGISSASHSMAVLKDETGAVSARGQSLIDNFGGSTEVPTFSLINEPAGLILIISLALCLLSGIWMGDSNND
;
A
#
# COMPACT_ATOMS: atom_id res chain seq x y z
N MET A 1 19.91 9.68 -17.93
CA MET A 1 19.42 10.11 -16.60
C MET A 1 20.57 9.94 -15.62
N SER A 2 20.90 10.97 -14.85
CA SER A 2 21.99 10.88 -13.87
C SER A 2 21.56 10.11 -12.62
N GLU A 3 22.52 9.61 -11.86
CA GLU A 3 22.25 8.94 -10.59
C GLU A 3 21.50 9.85 -9.60
N PHE A 4 21.82 11.16 -9.58
CA PHE A 4 21.10 12.14 -8.78
C PHE A 4 19.62 12.26 -9.18
N GLU A 5 19.34 12.28 -10.49
CA GLU A 5 17.96 12.35 -11.00
C GLU A 5 17.15 11.10 -10.61
N ILE A 6 17.74 9.91 -10.68
CA ILE A 6 17.08 8.66 -10.25
C ILE A 6 16.69 8.74 -8.78
N TRP A 7 17.64 9.14 -7.92
CA TRP A 7 17.37 9.29 -6.48
C TRP A 7 16.36 10.38 -6.17
N SER A 8 16.40 11.51 -6.89
CA SER A 8 15.45 12.60 -6.73
C SER A 8 14.03 12.15 -7.09
N THR A 9 13.87 11.46 -8.23
CA THR A 9 12.59 10.90 -8.68
C THR A 9 12.07 9.84 -7.71
N LEU A 10 12.92 8.94 -7.22
CA LEU A 10 12.52 7.95 -6.23
C LEU A 10 12.01 8.61 -4.95
N ASN A 11 12.77 9.56 -4.38
CA ASN A 11 12.38 10.23 -3.14
C ASN A 11 11.08 11.03 -3.29
N SER A 12 10.94 11.77 -4.39
CA SER A 12 9.71 12.51 -4.69
C SER A 12 8.50 11.57 -4.86
N GLY A 13 8.70 10.46 -5.58
CA GLY A 13 7.69 9.42 -5.74
C GLY A 13 7.27 8.79 -4.41
N LEU A 14 8.23 8.44 -3.54
CA LEU A 14 7.94 7.89 -2.22
C LEU A 14 7.23 8.89 -1.30
N ALA A 15 7.62 10.17 -1.34
CA ALA A 15 6.95 11.23 -0.56
C ALA A 15 5.48 11.37 -0.97
N MET A 16 5.19 11.35 -2.27
CA MET A 16 3.83 11.45 -2.78
C MET A 16 3.00 10.20 -2.46
N ASN A 17 3.58 9.00 -2.60
CA ASN A 17 2.94 7.75 -2.14
C ASN A 17 2.62 7.79 -0.64
N GLY A 18 3.51 8.35 0.18
CA GLY A 18 3.30 8.54 1.61
C GLY A 18 2.09 9.42 1.94
N LEU A 19 1.90 10.52 1.20
CA LEU A 19 0.72 11.39 1.36
C LEU A 19 -0.58 10.65 1.02
N PHE A 20 -0.59 9.88 -0.07
CA PHE A 20 -1.75 9.06 -0.44
C PHE A 20 -2.02 7.98 0.60
N LEU A 21 -0.99 7.31 1.11
CA LEU A 21 -1.12 6.30 2.16
C LEU A 21 -1.78 6.89 3.42
N ILE A 22 -1.39 8.09 3.84
CA ILE A 22 -2.02 8.79 4.97
C ILE A 22 -3.51 9.03 4.70
N GLY A 23 -3.85 9.53 3.51
CA GLY A 23 -5.24 9.76 3.11
C GLY A 23 -6.09 8.49 3.15
N PHE A 24 -5.60 7.40 2.56
CA PHE A 24 -6.33 6.13 2.54
C PHE A 24 -6.37 5.42 3.90
N SER A 25 -5.33 5.58 4.72
CA SER A 25 -5.32 5.10 6.11
C SER A 25 -6.38 5.81 6.95
N PHE A 26 -6.58 7.12 6.73
CA PHE A 26 -7.66 7.86 7.35
C PHE A 26 -9.04 7.33 6.94
N LEU A 27 -9.24 6.99 5.66
CA LEU A 27 -10.51 6.39 5.21
C LEU A 27 -10.77 5.03 5.83
N ALA A 28 -9.75 4.17 5.94
CA ALA A 28 -9.86 2.87 6.61
C ALA A 28 -10.16 3.02 8.12
N TRP A 29 -9.54 4.01 8.78
CA TRP A 29 -9.87 4.32 10.17
C TRP A 29 -11.30 4.86 10.31
N PHE A 30 -11.70 5.77 9.42
CA PHE A 30 -13.04 6.34 9.38
C PHE A 30 -14.11 5.27 9.17
N SER A 31 -13.83 4.26 8.33
CA SER A 31 -14.74 3.13 8.13
C SER A 31 -14.94 2.31 9.41
N GLY A 32 -13.86 2.07 10.16
CA GLY A 32 -13.93 1.44 11.49
C GLY A 32 -14.77 2.24 12.48
N ARG A 33 -14.62 3.57 12.51
CA ARG A 33 -15.46 4.45 13.34
C ARG A 33 -16.93 4.44 12.93
N ALA A 34 -17.22 4.44 11.63
CA ALA A 34 -18.57 4.34 11.12
C ALA A 34 -19.22 3.02 11.54
N SER A 35 -18.47 1.91 11.53
CA SER A 35 -18.93 0.61 12.03
C SER A 35 -19.35 0.65 13.50
N VAL A 36 -18.52 1.22 14.37
CA VAL A 36 -18.82 1.32 15.82
C VAL A 36 -20.10 2.12 16.07
N ILE A 37 -20.22 3.30 15.42
CA ILE A 37 -21.37 4.19 15.60
C ILE A 37 -22.69 3.54 15.14
N MET A 38 -22.65 2.72 14.07
CA MET A 38 -23.84 2.01 13.59
C MET A 38 -24.39 1.03 14.62
N HIS A 39 -23.52 0.36 15.38
CA HIS A 39 -23.91 -0.58 16.43
C HIS A 39 -24.37 0.15 17.70
N GLU A 40 -23.67 1.20 18.13
CA GLU A 40 -24.03 1.98 19.33
C GLU A 40 -25.43 2.62 19.23
N LYS A 41 -25.86 3.00 18.03
CA LYS A 41 -27.17 3.63 17.81
C LYS A 41 -28.31 2.63 17.60
N GLY A 42 -28.06 1.32 17.70
CA GLY A 42 -29.08 0.28 17.57
C GLY A 42 -29.76 0.21 16.21
N ASN A 43 -29.18 0.83 15.17
CA ASN A 43 -29.78 0.96 13.83
C ASN A 43 -28.86 0.38 12.75
N ALA A 44 -28.23 -0.75 13.05
CA ALA A 44 -27.35 -1.48 12.12
C ALA A 44 -28.16 -2.22 11.05
N ASN A 45 -28.89 -1.47 10.21
CA ASN A 45 -29.65 -2.02 9.10
C ASN A 45 -28.72 -2.73 8.11
N LEU A 46 -29.21 -3.80 7.47
CA LEU A 46 -28.45 -4.59 6.48
C LEU A 46 -27.82 -3.71 5.39
N PHE A 47 -28.56 -2.69 4.93
CA PHE A 47 -28.06 -1.73 3.96
C PHE A 47 -26.83 -0.95 4.47
N GLY A 48 -26.84 -0.50 5.73
CA GLY A 48 -25.71 0.19 6.35
C GLY A 48 -24.48 -0.73 6.48
N LYS A 49 -24.68 -2.00 6.86
CA LYS A 49 -23.60 -3.00 6.92
C LYS A 49 -22.94 -3.22 5.55
N ILE A 50 -23.74 -3.30 4.48
CA ILE A 50 -23.23 -3.44 3.10
C ILE A 50 -22.43 -2.21 2.67
N VAL A 51 -22.97 -1.01 2.88
CA VAL A 51 -22.32 0.25 2.49
C VAL A 51 -20.98 0.43 3.20
N VAL A 52 -20.93 0.20 4.52
CA VAL A 52 -19.69 0.35 5.29
C VAL A 52 -18.69 -0.76 4.99
N SER A 53 -19.14 -1.97 4.65
CA SER A 53 -18.25 -3.05 4.17
C SER A 53 -17.60 -2.68 2.84
N ALA A 54 -18.38 -2.19 1.87
CA ALA A 54 -17.88 -1.77 0.57
C ALA A 54 -16.87 -0.60 0.69
N PHE A 55 -17.20 0.37 1.54
CA PHE A 55 -16.30 1.50 1.83
C PHE A 55 -15.00 1.05 2.51
N SER A 56 -15.08 0.12 3.47
CA SER A 56 -13.90 -0.44 4.16
C SER A 56 -12.99 -1.21 3.19
N LEU A 57 -13.55 -2.12 2.39
CA LEU A 57 -12.80 -2.91 1.42
C LEU A 57 -12.15 -2.06 0.35
N THR A 58 -12.85 -1.02 -0.13
CA THR A 58 -12.29 -0.07 -1.10
C THR A 58 -11.12 0.70 -0.49
N SER A 59 -11.24 1.15 0.75
CA SER A 59 -10.15 1.85 1.45
C SER A 59 -8.91 0.96 1.60
N LEU A 60 -9.11 -0.31 1.98
CA LEU A 60 -8.01 -1.29 2.07
C LEU A 60 -7.37 -1.61 0.71
N TRP A 61 -8.17 -1.68 -0.35
CA TRP A 61 -7.65 -1.87 -1.71
C TRP A 61 -6.71 -0.72 -2.11
N TYR A 62 -7.09 0.53 -1.83
CA TYR A 62 -6.23 1.67 -2.10
C TYR A 62 -4.96 1.67 -1.26
N ILE A 63 -5.02 1.25 0.01
CA ILE A 63 -3.80 1.08 0.85
C ILE A 63 -2.87 0.02 0.23
N ASN A 64 -3.42 -1.12 -0.21
CA ASN A 64 -2.62 -2.17 -0.85
C ASN A 64 -1.98 -1.69 -2.16
N MET A 65 -2.70 -0.88 -2.95
CA MET A 65 -2.14 -0.24 -4.13
C MET A 65 -0.94 0.64 -3.79
N GLN A 66 -0.97 1.39 -2.67
CA GLN A 66 0.17 2.22 -2.29
C GLN A 66 1.42 1.40 -1.93
N PHE A 67 1.26 0.28 -1.23
CA PHE A 67 2.39 -0.64 -0.99
C PHE A 67 2.97 -1.17 -2.31
N SER A 68 2.09 -1.50 -3.26
CA SER A 68 2.48 -1.98 -4.59
C SER A 68 3.23 -0.91 -5.39
N TYR A 69 2.80 0.36 -5.31
CA TYR A 69 3.49 1.48 -5.95
C TYR A 69 4.83 1.83 -5.31
N VAL A 70 4.96 1.70 -3.99
CA VAL A 70 6.24 1.85 -3.30
C VAL A 70 7.23 0.78 -3.79
N SER A 71 6.79 -0.48 -3.84
CA SER A 71 7.60 -1.58 -4.37
C SER A 71 8.02 -1.31 -5.83
N LEU A 72 7.08 -0.96 -6.69
CA LEU A 72 7.35 -0.63 -8.09
C LEU A 72 8.32 0.56 -8.23
N GLY A 73 8.16 1.61 -7.41
CA GLY A 73 9.02 2.78 -7.44
C GLY A 73 10.48 2.43 -7.11
N ILE A 74 10.68 1.61 -6.08
CA ILE A 74 12.01 1.13 -5.69
C ILE A 74 12.60 0.22 -6.78
N SER A 75 11.83 -0.74 -7.31
CA SER A 75 12.27 -1.60 -8.41
C SER A 75 12.59 -0.80 -9.67
N SER A 76 11.82 0.25 -9.98
CA SER A 76 12.07 1.13 -11.13
C SER A 76 13.35 1.95 -10.98
N ALA A 77 13.64 2.42 -9.76
CA ALA A 77 14.90 3.11 -9.47
C ALA A 77 16.09 2.14 -9.53
N SER A 78 15.91 0.90 -9.03
CA SER A 78 16.91 -0.16 -9.11
C SER A 78 17.22 -0.56 -10.56
N HIS A 79 16.18 -0.72 -11.40
CA HIS A 79 16.30 -0.92 -12.85
C HIS A 79 17.06 0.23 -13.51
N SER A 80 16.67 1.48 -13.23
CA SER A 80 17.33 2.66 -13.80
C SER A 80 18.82 2.74 -13.41
N MET A 81 19.17 2.29 -12.20
CA MET A 81 20.56 2.17 -11.75
C MET A 81 21.33 1.08 -12.50
N ALA A 82 20.70 -0.08 -12.74
CA ALA A 82 21.31 -1.16 -13.50
C ALA A 82 21.59 -0.75 -14.96
N VAL A 83 20.62 -0.10 -15.62
CA VAL A 83 20.79 0.46 -16.96
C VAL A 83 21.91 1.51 -16.98
N LEU A 84 21.94 2.42 -16.00
CA LEU A 84 22.99 3.43 -15.91
C LEU A 84 24.37 2.79 -15.76
N LYS A 85 24.50 1.75 -14.92
CA LYS A 85 25.75 1.00 -14.76
C LYS A 85 26.22 0.37 -16.06
N ASP A 86 25.32 -0.18 -16.86
CA ASP A 86 25.65 -0.78 -18.16
C ASP A 86 26.09 0.28 -19.18
N GLU A 87 25.51 1.48 -19.14
CA GLU A 87 25.86 2.60 -20.03
C GLU A 87 27.18 3.30 -19.65
N THR A 88 27.43 3.51 -18.36
CA THR A 88 28.57 4.31 -17.85
C THR A 88 29.73 3.46 -17.32
N GLY A 89 29.55 2.14 -17.20
CA GLY A 89 30.53 1.18 -16.68
C GLY A 89 30.62 1.12 -15.16
N ALA A 90 30.07 2.10 -14.43
CA ALA A 90 30.05 2.12 -12.97
C ALA A 90 28.96 3.05 -12.41
N VAL A 91 28.45 2.71 -11.21
CA VAL A 91 27.56 3.53 -10.37
C VAL A 91 28.16 3.70 -8.98
N SER A 92 27.64 4.63 -8.17
CA SER A 92 28.11 4.78 -6.79
C SER A 92 27.90 3.51 -5.96
N ALA A 93 28.62 3.37 -4.84
CA ALA A 93 28.42 2.27 -3.88
C ALA A 93 26.96 2.19 -3.38
N ARG A 94 26.27 3.34 -3.32
CA ARG A 94 24.87 3.42 -2.92
C ARG A 94 23.93 2.94 -4.03
N GLY A 95 24.23 3.27 -5.29
CA GLY A 95 23.54 2.74 -6.45
C GLY A 95 23.72 1.23 -6.60
N GLN A 96 24.94 0.72 -6.36
CA GLN A 96 25.20 -0.71 -6.37
C GLN A 96 24.42 -1.45 -5.27
N SER A 97 24.36 -0.89 -4.05
CA SER A 97 23.56 -1.45 -2.96
C SER A 97 22.06 -1.50 -3.30
N LEU A 98 21.53 -0.51 -4.02
CA LEU A 98 20.13 -0.53 -4.48
C LEU A 98 19.87 -1.69 -5.45
N ILE A 99 20.78 -1.89 -6.41
CA ILE A 99 20.72 -3.02 -7.36
C ILE A 99 20.74 -4.35 -6.61
N ASP A 100 21.70 -4.53 -5.70
CA ASP A 100 21.92 -5.81 -5.03
C ASP A 100 20.77 -6.18 -4.06
N ASN A 101 20.22 -5.20 -3.34
CA ASN A 101 19.16 -5.46 -2.35
C ASN A 101 17.76 -5.61 -2.98
N PHE A 102 17.51 -4.99 -4.12
CA PHE A 102 16.18 -4.97 -4.74
C PHE A 102 16.13 -5.70 -6.10
N GLY A 103 17.15 -6.50 -6.40
CA GLY A 103 17.21 -7.32 -7.61
C GLY A 103 17.20 -6.49 -8.91
N GLY A 104 17.92 -5.38 -8.93
CA GLY A 104 17.99 -4.49 -10.09
C GLY A 104 18.51 -5.23 -11.32
N SER A 105 17.74 -5.15 -12.40
CA SER A 105 18.10 -5.71 -13.70
C SER A 105 17.75 -4.73 -14.81
N THR A 106 18.21 -5.00 -16.03
CA THR A 106 17.80 -4.26 -17.23
C THR A 106 16.42 -4.66 -17.73
N GLU A 107 15.73 -5.58 -17.05
CA GLU A 107 14.34 -5.89 -17.34
C GLU A 107 13.43 -4.84 -16.71
N VAL A 108 12.40 -4.42 -17.46
CA VAL A 108 11.46 -3.39 -17.00
C VAL A 108 10.59 -3.98 -15.89
N PRO A 109 10.62 -3.41 -14.67
CA PRO A 109 9.81 -3.92 -13.57
C PRO A 109 8.32 -3.68 -13.84
N THR A 110 7.50 -4.68 -13.51
CA THR A 110 6.05 -4.64 -13.70
C THR A 110 5.33 -4.40 -12.38
N PHE A 111 4.21 -3.68 -12.43
CA PHE A 111 3.33 -3.51 -11.27
C PHE A 111 2.77 -4.87 -10.82
N SER A 112 2.80 -5.13 -9.51
CA SER A 112 2.21 -6.32 -8.90
C SER A 112 1.55 -5.96 -7.57
N LEU A 113 0.32 -6.43 -7.39
CA LEU A 113 -0.47 -6.24 -6.16
C LEU A 113 -0.01 -7.12 -4.99
N ILE A 114 0.89 -8.09 -5.27
CA ILE A 114 1.27 -9.17 -4.34
C ILE A 114 2.77 -9.05 -3.98
N ASN A 115 3.46 -8.02 -4.46
CA ASN A 115 4.93 -7.98 -4.40
C ASN A 115 5.50 -7.80 -2.99
N GLU A 116 4.68 -7.43 -2.00
CA GLU A 116 5.09 -7.18 -0.62
C GLU A 116 4.32 -8.07 0.37
N PRO A 117 4.88 -9.24 0.76
CA PRO A 117 4.19 -10.22 1.61
C PRO A 117 3.78 -9.66 2.97
N ALA A 118 4.61 -8.81 3.59
CA ALA A 118 4.29 -8.21 4.87
C ALA A 118 3.10 -7.24 4.77
N GLY A 119 3.03 -6.46 3.69
CA GLY A 119 1.91 -5.58 3.38
C GLY A 119 0.61 -6.34 3.22
N LEU A 120 0.63 -7.48 2.52
CA LEU A 120 -0.55 -8.33 2.36
C LEU A 120 -1.10 -8.87 3.68
N ILE A 121 -0.21 -9.36 4.56
CA ILE A 121 -0.62 -9.86 5.88
C ILE A 121 -1.31 -8.74 6.67
N LEU A 122 -0.77 -7.52 6.63
CA LEU A 122 -1.38 -6.36 7.28
C LEU A 122 -2.76 -6.05 6.70
N ILE A 123 -2.90 -6.01 5.37
CA ILE A 123 -4.18 -5.73 4.69
C ILE A 123 -5.24 -6.78 5.03
N ILE A 124 -4.87 -8.06 5.02
CA ILE A 124 -5.78 -9.16 5.38
C ILE A 124 -6.21 -9.02 6.85
N SER A 125 -5.27 -8.70 7.74
CA SER A 125 -5.58 -8.50 9.17
C SER A 125 -6.54 -7.33 9.37
N LEU A 126 -6.33 -6.21 8.69
CA LEU A 126 -7.23 -5.05 8.74
C LEU A 126 -8.61 -5.36 8.16
N ALA A 127 -8.67 -6.12 7.05
CA ALA A 127 -9.94 -6.57 6.47
C ALA A 127 -10.75 -7.39 7.46
N LEU A 128 -10.10 -8.34 8.14
CA LEU A 128 -10.75 -9.17 9.16
C LEU A 128 -11.28 -8.32 10.31
N CYS A 129 -10.46 -7.40 10.86
CA CYS A 129 -10.87 -6.52 11.96
C CYS A 129 -12.05 -5.60 11.60
N LEU A 130 -12.05 -5.02 10.39
CA LEU A 130 -13.11 -4.12 9.95
C LEU A 130 -14.40 -4.89 9.66
N LEU A 131 -14.32 -6.01 8.95
CA LEU A 131 -15.50 -6.82 8.63
C LEU A 131 -16.09 -7.49 9.88
N SER A 132 -15.26 -7.94 10.82
CA SER A 132 -15.74 -8.48 12.10
C SER A 132 -16.49 -7.41 12.88
N GLY A 133 -15.98 -6.19 12.92
CA GLY A 133 -16.65 -5.06 13.57
C GLY A 133 -18.01 -4.73 12.95
N ILE A 134 -18.19 -4.92 11.64
CA ILE A 134 -19.44 -4.61 10.95
C ILE A 134 -20.49 -5.72 11.13
N TRP A 135 -20.07 -6.98 10.99
CA TRP A 135 -20.99 -8.11 10.90
C TRP A 135 -21.24 -8.84 12.22
N MET A 136 -20.29 -8.85 13.16
CA MET A 136 -20.38 -9.67 14.39
C MET A 136 -20.98 -8.93 15.61
N GLY A 137 -21.50 -7.71 15.44
CA GLY A 137 -21.98 -6.85 16.53
C GLY A 137 -23.26 -7.29 17.28
N ASP A 138 -23.76 -8.51 17.10
CA ASP A 138 -25.00 -9.02 17.75
C ASP A 138 -24.86 -10.46 18.29
N SER A 139 -23.71 -10.85 18.84
CA SER A 139 -23.54 -12.21 19.40
C SER A 139 -23.95 -12.38 20.87
N ASN A 140 -24.40 -11.33 21.57
CA ASN A 140 -24.93 -11.44 22.93
C ASN A 140 -26.22 -10.63 23.08
N ASN A 141 -27.35 -11.33 22.98
CA ASN A 141 -28.59 -11.02 23.69
C ASN A 141 -29.31 -12.36 23.92
N ASP A 142 -28.75 -13.15 24.85
CA ASP A 142 -29.53 -14.03 25.73
C ASP A 142 -30.28 -13.16 26.76
#